data_AF-A0A1X2KT02-F1
#
_entry.id   AF-A0A1X2KT02-F1
#
_cell.length_a   1.000
_cell.length_b   1.000
_cell.length_c   1.000
_cell.angle_alpha   90.00
_cell.angle_beta   90.00
_cell.angle_gamma   90.00
#
_symmetry.space_group_name_H-M   'P 1'
#
loop_
_entity.id
_entity.type
_entity.pdbx_description
1 polymer ?
#
loop_
_entity_poly.entity_id
_entity_poly.type
_entity_poly.pdbx_seq_one_letter_code
_entity_poly.pdbx_strand_id
1 'polypeptide(L)'
;MVDLGVRAAPRARNRLLGIGAAIAAWTALVLWCAIKVVPLDVYWMSYYAADYTHGFVRRGLAGELVRLAPGHYFGATLGLCWLSTAIYLCAVATVAGVVLLGGQRSERRLMVAMVIPLLPFGVPFAAFSARPDLFGGAALALFSSALMFTRSRAVAMGWCAIYGGVIAVLTLMHEAIGLQFALGAVLAIIVLGGALESAQRRGALLAVTPGVISTAVVAAFGRHDVASQLCATVPHHAMPNPFATVTSPETLLRFMIDGRLSQTDYHDWVCRNVMPNYDNGVGDAIRTVGHIGALGLTVSLIFGAAAVAVTLWGLGELSGVSLRTFAEALHGRMAWVTAALLLVVPVFLTGYDWTRWLTIMGFDVAIVFILFAARGPEIDQQPAPKTLRLFILLVTAFALIPVGAVPGFGGPLMA
;
A
#
# COMPACT_ATOMS: atom_id res chain seq x y z
N MET A 1 33.31 -2.61 -34.94
CA MET A 1 33.68 -1.19 -35.05
C MET A 1 33.07 -0.46 -33.86
N VAL A 2 33.96 0.07 -33.02
CA VAL A 2 33.80 0.89 -31.81
C VAL A 2 32.72 0.48 -30.79
N ASP A 3 33.12 -0.44 -29.92
CA ASP A 3 32.55 -0.65 -28.59
C ASP A 3 32.89 0.59 -27.73
N LEU A 4 32.01 1.60 -27.70
CA LEU A 4 32.09 2.71 -26.76
C LEU A 4 31.60 2.23 -25.39
N GLY A 5 32.41 1.37 -24.76
CA GLY A 5 32.26 0.95 -23.39
C GLY A 5 32.42 2.14 -22.45
N VAL A 6 31.34 2.90 -22.25
CA VAL A 6 31.23 3.87 -21.15
C VAL A 6 31.10 3.08 -19.85
N ARG A 7 32.23 2.56 -19.36
CA ARG A 7 32.33 2.07 -17.98
C ARG A 7 32.10 3.26 -17.06
N ALA A 8 30.98 3.25 -16.34
CA ALA A 8 30.75 4.17 -15.23
C ALA A 8 32.02 4.22 -14.35
N ALA A 9 32.52 5.42 -14.07
CA ALA A 9 33.76 5.60 -13.32
C ALA A 9 33.70 4.77 -12.01
N PRO A 10 34.75 4.02 -11.65
CA PRO A 10 34.73 3.07 -10.53
C PRO A 10 34.19 3.66 -9.21
N ARG A 11 34.42 4.96 -9.00
CA ARG A 11 33.96 5.72 -7.82
C ARG A 11 32.45 5.92 -7.77
N ALA A 12 31.77 6.13 -8.89
CA ALA A 12 30.31 6.31 -8.93
C ALA A 12 29.59 4.98 -8.64
N ARG A 13 30.10 3.88 -9.23
CA ARG A 13 29.60 2.52 -8.97
C ARG A 13 29.76 2.11 -7.50
N ASN A 14 30.92 2.39 -6.89
CA ASN A 14 31.15 2.08 -5.48
C ASN A 14 30.25 2.87 -4.53
N ARG A 15 29.90 4.12 -4.89
CA ARG A 15 28.95 4.93 -4.11
C ARG A 15 27.53 4.35 -4.14
N LEU A 16 27.02 3.99 -5.32
CA LEU A 16 25.69 3.38 -5.44
C LEU A 16 25.61 2.01 -4.74
N LEU A 17 26.68 1.21 -4.79
CA LEU A 17 26.76 -0.03 -4.02
C LEU A 17 26.70 0.23 -2.51
N GLY A 18 27.43 1.23 -2.01
CA GLY A 18 27.39 1.62 -0.61
C GLY A 18 26.00 2.10 -0.17
N ILE A 19 25.31 2.87 -1.00
CA ILE A 19 23.92 3.30 -0.75
C ILE A 19 22.99 2.10 -0.73
N GLY A 20 23.10 1.19 -1.70
CA GLY A 20 22.30 -0.04 -1.74
C GLY A 20 22.49 -0.90 -0.47
N ALA A 21 23.73 -1.06 -0.01
CA ALA A 21 24.02 -1.76 1.24
C ALA A 21 23.42 -1.04 2.47
N ALA A 22 23.49 0.29 2.52
CA ALA A 22 22.89 1.07 3.59
C ALA A 22 21.35 0.94 3.61
N ILE A 23 20.70 0.93 2.44
CA ILE A 23 19.25 0.73 2.31
C ILE A 23 18.86 -0.69 2.74
N ALA A 24 19.66 -1.70 2.41
CA ALA A 24 19.43 -3.07 2.86
C ALA A 24 19.56 -3.19 4.39
N ALA A 25 20.60 -2.58 4.98
CA ALA A 25 20.77 -2.53 6.44
C ALA A 25 19.61 -1.78 7.12
N TRP A 26 19.19 -0.64 6.56
CA TRP A 26 18.04 0.11 7.04
C TRP A 26 16.74 -0.70 6.94
N THR A 27 16.53 -1.44 5.85
CA THR A 27 15.38 -2.33 5.66
C THR A 27 15.35 -3.41 6.74
N ALA A 28 16.49 -4.03 7.02
CA ALA A 28 16.61 -5.02 8.10
C ALA A 28 16.32 -4.40 9.47
N LEU A 29 16.78 -3.17 9.73
CA LEU A 29 16.48 -2.43 10.95
C LEU A 29 14.98 -2.12 11.09
N VAL A 30 14.33 -1.66 10.01
CA VAL A 30 12.88 -1.40 10.00
C VAL A 30 12.08 -2.67 10.31
N LEU A 31 12.43 -3.79 9.66
CA LEU A 31 11.80 -5.09 9.92
C LEU A 31 12.04 -5.55 11.36
N TRP A 32 13.27 -5.40 11.87
CA TRP A 32 13.57 -5.68 13.27
C TRP A 32 12.70 -4.84 14.22
N CYS A 33 12.57 -3.53 13.96
CA CYS A 33 11.72 -2.64 14.74
C CYS A 33 10.25 -3.08 14.71
N ALA A 34 9.71 -3.43 13.54
CA ALA A 34 8.33 -3.90 13.41
C ALA A 34 8.08 -5.22 14.15
N ILE A 35 9.07 -6.13 14.17
CA ILE A 35 8.94 -7.45 14.79
C ILE A 35 9.18 -7.40 16.32
N LYS A 36 10.17 -6.62 16.76
CA LYS A 36 10.69 -6.69 18.14
C LYS A 36 10.42 -5.46 18.99
N VAL A 37 10.33 -4.28 18.38
CA VAL A 37 10.22 -3.01 19.13
C VAL A 37 8.77 -2.58 19.22
N VAL A 38 8.08 -2.47 18.08
CA VAL A 38 6.68 -2.03 18.03
C VAL A 38 5.84 -3.13 17.38
N PRO A 39 5.64 -4.28 18.06
CA PRO A 39 4.78 -5.34 17.54
C PRO A 39 3.33 -4.86 17.53
N LEU A 40 2.76 -4.73 16.35
CA LEU A 40 1.39 -4.25 16.13
C LEU A 40 0.41 -5.39 15.85
N ASP A 41 0.79 -6.62 16.21
CA ASP A 41 0.08 -7.85 15.87
C ASP A 41 -1.35 -7.86 16.41
N VAL A 42 -1.58 -7.33 17.63
CA VAL A 42 -2.92 -7.20 18.23
C VAL A 42 -3.89 -6.48 17.27
N TYR A 43 -3.42 -5.40 16.65
CA TYR A 43 -4.22 -4.64 15.69
C TYR A 43 -4.35 -5.36 14.35
N TRP A 44 -3.26 -5.90 13.79
CA TRP A 44 -3.29 -6.53 12.46
C TRP A 44 -4.06 -7.85 12.43
N MET A 45 -3.91 -8.68 13.46
CA MET A 45 -4.66 -9.94 13.58
C MET A 45 -6.17 -9.70 13.63
N SER A 46 -6.61 -8.54 14.15
CA SER A 46 -8.04 -8.20 14.23
C SER A 46 -8.73 -8.08 12.86
N TYR A 47 -7.96 -7.88 11.77
CA TYR A 47 -8.51 -7.91 10.40
C TYR A 47 -9.01 -9.29 9.97
N TYR A 48 -8.59 -10.35 10.68
CA TYR A 48 -8.93 -11.74 10.40
C TYR A 48 -9.88 -12.34 11.45
N ALA A 49 -10.38 -11.53 12.38
CA ALA A 49 -11.20 -12.00 13.50
C ALA A 49 -12.65 -12.32 13.12
N ALA A 50 -13.16 -11.77 12.01
CA ALA A 50 -14.51 -12.00 11.55
C ALA A 50 -14.55 -13.01 10.40
N ASP A 51 -15.47 -13.97 10.48
CA ASP A 51 -15.74 -14.99 9.48
C ASP A 51 -17.23 -15.02 9.09
N TYR A 52 -17.65 -15.96 8.24
CA TYR A 52 -19.04 -16.06 7.77
C TYR A 52 -19.93 -16.98 8.61
N THR A 53 -19.46 -17.45 9.78
CA THR A 53 -20.23 -18.35 10.66
C THR A 53 -21.55 -17.73 11.10
N HIS A 54 -21.58 -16.40 11.26
CA HIS A 54 -22.78 -15.65 11.67
C HIS A 54 -23.46 -14.90 10.51
N GLY A 55 -23.15 -15.28 9.27
CA GLY A 55 -23.72 -14.71 8.05
C GLY A 55 -22.72 -13.88 7.25
N PHE A 56 -23.18 -13.28 6.15
CA PHE A 56 -22.33 -12.48 5.29
C PHE A 56 -21.96 -11.14 5.96
N VAL A 57 -20.67 -10.94 6.27
CA VAL A 57 -20.16 -9.78 7.00
C VAL A 57 -18.94 -9.19 6.29
N ARG A 58 -18.63 -7.91 6.54
CA ARG A 58 -17.39 -7.31 6.03
C ARG A 58 -16.18 -8.10 6.54
N ARG A 59 -15.13 -8.23 5.71
CA ARG A 59 -13.89 -8.98 6.03
C ARG A 59 -14.06 -10.47 6.29
N GLY A 60 -15.26 -11.04 6.16
CA GLY A 60 -15.50 -12.44 6.53
C GLY A 60 -14.62 -13.45 5.79
N LEU A 61 -14.22 -13.19 4.53
CA LEU A 61 -13.31 -14.08 3.81
C LEU A 61 -11.93 -14.15 4.48
N ALA A 62 -11.48 -13.08 5.14
CA ALA A 62 -10.21 -13.08 5.87
C ALA A 62 -10.26 -14.07 7.06
N GLY A 63 -11.36 -14.10 7.81
CA GLY A 63 -11.54 -15.09 8.88
C GLY A 63 -11.74 -16.51 8.37
N GLU A 64 -12.42 -16.71 7.23
CA GLU A 64 -12.53 -18.05 6.62
C GLU A 64 -11.15 -18.65 6.28
N LEU A 65 -10.17 -17.83 5.87
CA LEU A 65 -8.80 -18.32 5.66
C LEU A 65 -8.15 -18.81 6.96
N VAL A 66 -8.44 -18.18 8.09
CA VAL A 66 -7.94 -18.62 9.41
C VAL A 66 -8.55 -19.96 9.80
N ARG A 67 -9.83 -20.19 9.45
CA ARG A 67 -10.53 -21.45 9.72
C ARG A 67 -9.96 -22.67 9.00
N LEU A 68 -9.11 -22.47 7.99
CA LEU A 68 -8.35 -23.56 7.36
C LEU A 68 -7.32 -24.18 8.31
N ALA A 69 -6.97 -23.50 9.42
CA ALA A 69 -6.07 -23.97 10.46
C ALA A 69 -6.79 -23.99 11.83
N PRO A 70 -7.75 -24.91 12.06
CA PRO A 70 -8.54 -24.94 13.28
C PRO A 70 -7.66 -25.10 14.52
N GLY A 71 -7.96 -24.35 15.58
CA GLY A 71 -7.19 -24.35 16.83
C GLY A 71 -5.89 -23.53 16.80
N HIS A 72 -5.51 -22.97 15.64
CA HIS A 72 -4.24 -22.25 15.45
C HIS A 72 -4.43 -20.77 15.06
N TYR A 73 -5.45 -20.10 15.60
CA TYR A 73 -5.82 -18.72 15.25
C TYR A 73 -4.61 -17.77 15.18
N PHE A 74 -3.82 -17.66 16.25
CA PHE A 74 -2.68 -16.72 16.31
C PHE A 74 -1.55 -17.07 15.34
N GLY A 75 -1.26 -18.37 15.15
CA GLY A 75 -0.26 -18.80 14.19
C GLY A 75 -0.69 -18.53 12.75
N ALA A 76 -1.95 -18.82 12.44
CA ALA A 76 -2.54 -18.60 11.13
C ALA A 76 -2.65 -17.11 10.78
N THR A 77 -3.15 -16.28 11.71
CA THR A 77 -3.25 -14.83 11.48
C THR A 77 -1.88 -14.18 11.38
N LEU A 78 -0.91 -14.54 12.22
CA LEU A 78 0.47 -14.06 12.10
C LEU A 78 1.07 -14.45 10.74
N GLY A 79 0.85 -15.70 10.32
CA GLY A 79 1.25 -16.19 9.02
C GLY A 79 0.64 -15.38 7.87
N LEU A 80 -0.66 -15.10 7.92
CA LEU A 80 -1.36 -14.30 6.92
C LEU A 80 -0.87 -12.84 6.87
N CYS A 81 -0.64 -12.21 8.04
CA CYS A 81 -0.06 -10.88 8.14
C CYS A 81 1.29 -10.82 7.40
N TRP A 82 2.25 -11.69 7.75
CA TRP A 82 3.57 -11.68 7.13
C TRP A 82 3.56 -12.16 5.68
N LEU A 83 2.64 -13.06 5.31
CA LEU A 83 2.42 -13.48 3.93
C LEU A 83 1.97 -12.29 3.06
N SER A 84 1.05 -11.45 3.56
CA SER A 84 0.62 -10.24 2.86
C SER A 84 1.78 -9.26 2.65
N THR A 85 2.60 -9.05 3.68
CA THR A 85 3.83 -8.24 3.62
C THR A 85 4.83 -8.80 2.59
N ALA A 86 5.09 -10.11 2.62
CA ALA A 86 6.03 -10.75 1.71
C ALA A 86 5.56 -10.66 0.25
N ILE A 87 4.30 -10.98 -0.03
CA ILE A 87 3.73 -10.91 -1.39
C ILE A 87 3.78 -9.48 -1.92
N TYR A 88 3.43 -8.49 -1.10
CA TYR A 88 3.52 -7.08 -1.48
C TYR A 88 4.95 -6.65 -1.79
N LEU A 89 5.91 -6.97 -0.92
CA LEU A 89 7.32 -6.62 -1.14
C LEU A 89 7.89 -7.31 -2.39
N CYS A 90 7.51 -8.57 -2.66
CA CYS A 90 7.88 -9.26 -3.89
C CYS A 90 7.29 -8.59 -5.14
N ALA A 91 6.03 -8.12 -5.08
CA ALA A 91 5.40 -7.41 -6.19
C ALA A 91 6.06 -6.03 -6.44
N VAL A 92 6.39 -5.30 -5.39
CA VAL A 92 7.14 -4.03 -5.49
C VAL A 92 8.57 -4.27 -5.99
N ALA A 93 9.24 -5.35 -5.55
CA ALA A 93 10.53 -5.75 -6.09
C ALA A 93 10.45 -6.14 -7.57
N THR A 94 9.32 -6.72 -8.01
CA THR A 94 9.05 -6.99 -9.43
C THR A 94 9.04 -5.69 -10.23
N VAL A 95 8.38 -4.64 -9.73
CA VAL A 95 8.39 -3.30 -10.37
C VAL A 95 9.82 -2.76 -10.48
N ALA A 96 10.62 -2.85 -9.41
CA ALA A 96 12.04 -2.48 -9.46
C ALA A 96 12.83 -3.31 -10.49
N GLY A 97 12.56 -4.62 -10.58
CA GLY A 97 13.13 -5.51 -11.59
C GLY A 97 12.77 -5.09 -13.01
N VAL A 98 11.50 -4.73 -13.27
CA VAL A 98 11.05 -4.23 -14.58
C VAL A 98 11.80 -2.95 -14.97
N VAL A 99 11.98 -2.02 -14.03
CA VAL A 99 12.77 -0.80 -14.25
C VAL A 99 14.21 -1.12 -14.64
N LEU A 100 14.84 -2.09 -13.97
CA LEU A 100 16.24 -2.45 -14.21
C LEU A 100 16.47 -3.27 -15.49
N LEU A 101 15.48 -4.06 -15.91
CA LEU A 101 15.56 -4.95 -17.08
C LEU A 101 15.04 -4.33 -18.37
N GLY A 102 14.29 -3.22 -18.29
CA GLY A 102 13.55 -2.64 -19.42
C GLY A 102 14.39 -1.90 -20.48
N GLY A 103 15.72 -1.84 -20.37
CA GLY A 103 16.57 -1.07 -21.29
C GLY A 103 18.06 -1.16 -20.99
N GLN A 104 18.82 -0.15 -21.43
CA GLN A 104 20.24 -0.07 -21.10
C GLN A 104 20.44 0.21 -19.60
N ARG A 105 21.48 -0.38 -19.00
CA ARG A 105 21.79 -0.12 -17.59
C ARG A 105 22.23 1.34 -17.43
N SER A 106 21.43 2.13 -16.74
CA SER A 106 21.71 3.53 -16.43
C SER A 106 21.75 3.77 -14.92
N GLU A 107 22.46 4.82 -14.50
CA GLU A 107 22.47 5.24 -13.09
C GLU A 107 21.08 5.68 -12.62
N ARG A 108 20.27 6.31 -13.48
CA ARG A 108 18.89 6.71 -13.16
C ARG A 108 17.99 5.52 -12.86
N ARG A 109 18.05 4.44 -13.66
CA ARG A 109 17.32 3.19 -13.38
C ARG A 109 17.71 2.60 -12.03
N LEU A 110 19.00 2.62 -11.69
CA LEU A 110 19.49 2.18 -10.38
C LEU A 110 18.98 3.07 -9.25
N MET A 111 19.02 4.40 -9.40
CA MET A 111 18.54 5.36 -8.40
C MET A 111 17.03 5.18 -8.16
N VAL A 112 16.23 5.04 -9.21
CA VAL A 112 14.78 4.77 -9.10
C VAL A 112 14.54 3.42 -8.43
N ALA A 113 15.22 2.36 -8.84
CA ALA A 113 15.06 1.04 -8.21
C ALA A 113 15.45 1.05 -6.73
N MET A 114 16.51 1.78 -6.36
CA MET A 114 16.99 1.88 -4.98
C MET A 114 16.09 2.72 -4.08
N VAL A 115 15.36 3.71 -4.61
CA VAL A 115 14.47 4.54 -3.77
C VAL A 115 13.15 3.82 -3.44
N ILE A 116 12.70 2.89 -4.28
CA ILE A 116 11.43 2.16 -4.12
C ILE A 116 11.20 1.60 -2.69
N PRO A 117 12.16 0.89 -2.06
CA PRO A 117 11.99 0.38 -0.70
C PRO A 117 11.77 1.46 0.37
N LEU A 118 12.21 2.69 0.10
CA LEU A 118 12.14 3.82 1.04
C LEU A 118 10.88 4.67 0.86
N LEU A 119 10.20 4.56 -0.28
CA LEU A 119 9.03 5.39 -0.58
C LEU A 119 7.96 5.24 0.52
N PRO A 120 7.03 6.20 0.67
CA PRO A 120 5.98 6.13 1.69
C PRO A 120 5.21 4.80 1.72
N PHE A 121 5.06 4.13 0.57
CA PHE A 121 4.42 2.83 0.42
C PHE A 121 5.42 1.66 0.36
N GLY A 122 6.70 1.86 0.65
CA GLY A 122 7.77 0.87 0.59
C GLY A 122 7.80 -0.07 1.80
N VAL A 123 8.99 -0.39 2.28
CA VAL A 123 9.22 -1.32 3.40
C VAL A 123 8.49 -0.89 4.69
N PRO A 124 8.56 0.37 5.14
CA PRO A 124 7.88 0.76 6.38
C PRO A 124 6.37 0.53 6.32
N PHE A 125 5.73 0.84 5.19
CA PHE A 125 4.31 0.58 5.00
C PHE A 125 4.00 -0.90 5.08
N ALA A 126 4.76 -1.75 4.39
CA ALA A 126 4.54 -3.19 4.39
C ALA A 126 4.80 -3.84 5.77
N ALA A 127 5.80 -3.34 6.50
CA ALA A 127 6.21 -3.88 7.80
C ALA A 127 5.31 -3.42 8.95
N PHE A 128 4.93 -2.14 8.97
CA PHE A 128 4.08 -1.55 10.00
C PHE A 128 2.59 -1.52 9.62
N SER A 129 2.17 -2.16 8.51
CA SER A 129 0.77 -2.31 8.14
C SER A 129 0.52 -3.65 7.45
N ALA A 130 0.87 -4.75 8.14
CA ALA A 130 0.74 -6.14 7.66
C ALA A 130 -0.73 -6.60 7.54
N ARG A 131 -1.46 -5.95 6.64
CA ARG A 131 -2.92 -6.04 6.47
C ARG A 131 -3.31 -6.67 5.14
N PRO A 132 -4.58 -7.12 5.00
CA PRO A 132 -5.09 -7.63 3.73
C PRO A 132 -5.02 -6.65 2.55
N ASP A 133 -5.03 -5.32 2.77
CA ASP A 133 -4.95 -4.33 1.69
C ASP A 133 -3.62 -4.40 0.91
N LEU A 134 -2.56 -4.96 1.51
CA LEU A 134 -1.29 -5.26 0.84
C LEU A 134 -1.45 -6.24 -0.34
N PHE A 135 -2.40 -7.17 -0.27
CA PHE A 135 -2.69 -8.06 -1.42
C PHE A 135 -3.23 -7.28 -2.62
N GLY A 136 -4.06 -6.26 -2.38
CA GLY A 136 -4.57 -5.38 -3.44
C GLY A 136 -3.45 -4.59 -4.10
N GLY A 137 -2.54 -4.04 -3.30
CA GLY A 137 -1.35 -3.36 -3.81
C GLY A 137 -0.46 -4.28 -4.62
N ALA A 138 -0.23 -5.51 -4.14
CA ALA A 138 0.54 -6.52 -4.85
C ALA A 138 -0.09 -6.86 -6.22
N ALA A 139 -1.41 -7.06 -6.25
CA ALA A 139 -2.15 -7.32 -7.47
C ALA A 139 -1.99 -6.17 -8.49
N LEU A 140 -2.09 -4.91 -8.03
CA LEU A 140 -1.93 -3.74 -8.90
C LEU A 140 -0.50 -3.62 -9.46
N ALA A 141 0.52 -3.83 -8.63
CA ALA A 141 1.92 -3.78 -9.06
C ALA A 141 2.25 -4.85 -10.11
N LEU A 142 1.78 -6.08 -9.90
CA LEU A 142 1.93 -7.19 -10.84
C LEU A 142 1.13 -6.95 -12.13
N PHE A 143 -0.13 -6.49 -12.02
CA PHE A 143 -0.97 -6.14 -13.17
C PHE A 143 -0.32 -5.05 -14.03
N SER A 144 0.16 -3.97 -13.40
CA SER A 144 0.82 -2.86 -14.10
C SER A 144 2.10 -3.33 -14.79
N SER A 145 2.88 -4.18 -14.12
CA SER A 145 4.09 -4.79 -14.67
C SER A 145 3.78 -5.77 -15.80
N ALA A 146 2.69 -6.53 -15.75
CA ALA A 146 2.26 -7.42 -16.83
C ALA A 146 1.83 -6.64 -18.08
N LEU A 147 1.11 -5.52 -17.91
CA LEU A 147 0.75 -4.62 -19.00
C LEU A 147 1.98 -4.02 -19.70
N MET A 148 3.10 -3.86 -18.99
CA MET A 148 4.34 -3.36 -19.59
C MET A 148 4.84 -4.20 -20.75
N PHE A 149 4.71 -5.53 -20.64
CA PHE A 149 5.24 -6.49 -21.62
C PHE A 149 4.19 -7.04 -22.58
N THR A 150 2.91 -6.73 -22.34
CA THR A 150 1.83 -7.28 -23.14
C THR A 150 1.77 -6.63 -24.52
N ARG A 151 1.79 -7.47 -25.57
CA ARG A 151 1.75 -7.03 -26.97
C ARG A 151 0.43 -7.30 -27.69
N SER A 152 -0.39 -8.22 -27.18
CA SER A 152 -1.66 -8.59 -27.79
C SER A 152 -2.85 -8.05 -26.99
N ARG A 153 -3.88 -7.59 -27.71
CA ARG A 153 -5.13 -7.12 -27.11
C ARG A 153 -5.81 -8.20 -26.27
N ALA A 154 -5.81 -9.45 -26.74
CA ALA A 154 -6.45 -10.56 -26.04
C ALA A 154 -5.79 -10.84 -24.68
N VAL A 155 -4.44 -10.83 -24.64
CA VAL A 155 -3.69 -11.03 -23.41
C VAL A 155 -3.89 -9.84 -22.46
N ALA A 156 -3.91 -8.60 -22.96
CA ALA A 156 -4.16 -7.42 -22.13
C ALA A 156 -5.56 -7.44 -21.51
N MET A 157 -6.58 -7.85 -22.28
CA MET A 157 -7.93 -8.05 -21.77
C MET A 157 -8.00 -9.17 -20.73
N GLY A 158 -7.26 -10.26 -20.95
CA GLY A 158 -7.09 -11.33 -19.97
C GLY A 158 -6.52 -10.81 -18.65
N TRP A 159 -5.47 -10.00 -18.70
CA TRP A 159 -4.92 -9.36 -17.50
C TRP A 159 -5.91 -8.44 -16.79
N CYS A 160 -6.69 -7.64 -17.53
CA CYS A 160 -7.75 -6.81 -16.94
C CYS A 160 -8.81 -7.66 -16.22
N ALA A 161 -9.24 -8.77 -16.83
CA ALA A 161 -10.24 -9.66 -16.25
C ALA A 161 -9.70 -10.41 -15.02
N ILE A 162 -8.46 -10.92 -15.08
CA ILE A 162 -7.80 -11.57 -13.94
C ILE A 162 -7.65 -10.59 -12.78
N TYR A 163 -7.14 -9.38 -13.05
CA TYR A 163 -7.00 -8.34 -12.02
C TYR A 163 -8.35 -8.00 -11.39
N GLY A 164 -9.39 -7.75 -12.21
CA GLY A 164 -10.73 -7.46 -11.70
C GLY A 164 -11.29 -8.59 -10.83
N GLY A 165 -11.14 -9.85 -11.25
CA GLY A 165 -11.55 -11.01 -10.46
C GLY A 165 -10.79 -11.15 -9.14
N VAL A 166 -9.47 -10.96 -9.16
CA VAL A 166 -8.63 -10.96 -7.94
C VAL A 166 -9.08 -9.85 -6.98
N ILE A 167 -9.25 -8.63 -7.47
CA ILE A 167 -9.71 -7.49 -6.64
C ILE A 167 -11.11 -7.74 -6.08
N ALA A 168 -12.02 -8.35 -6.84
CA ALA A 168 -13.36 -8.70 -6.36
C ALA A 168 -13.31 -9.68 -5.18
N VAL A 169 -12.42 -10.69 -5.23
CA VAL A 169 -12.21 -11.65 -4.14
C VAL A 169 -11.53 -10.96 -2.94
N LEU A 170 -10.47 -10.20 -3.17
CA LEU A 170 -9.76 -9.48 -2.10
C LEU A 170 -10.67 -8.47 -1.39
N THR A 171 -11.64 -7.89 -2.09
CA THR A 171 -12.65 -7.01 -1.50
C THR A 171 -13.49 -7.71 -0.43
N LEU A 172 -13.66 -9.03 -0.50
CA LEU A 172 -14.32 -9.81 0.56
C LEU A 172 -13.43 -10.00 1.79
N MET A 173 -12.10 -9.94 1.64
CA MET A 173 -11.15 -9.92 2.77
C MET A 173 -11.05 -8.53 3.40
N HIS A 174 -11.12 -7.48 2.59
CA HIS A 174 -11.22 -6.10 3.05
C HIS A 174 -11.99 -5.24 2.05
N GLU A 175 -13.13 -4.74 2.50
CA GLU A 175 -14.18 -4.05 1.74
C GLU A 175 -13.71 -2.82 0.94
N ALA A 176 -12.61 -2.19 1.37
CA ALA A 176 -12.07 -0.99 0.74
C ALA A 176 -11.16 -1.28 -0.46
N ILE A 177 -10.64 -2.50 -0.62
CA ILE A 177 -9.64 -2.86 -1.64
C ILE A 177 -10.15 -2.53 -3.05
N GLY A 178 -11.40 -2.88 -3.35
CA GLY A 178 -12.02 -2.63 -4.66
C GLY A 178 -12.05 -1.16 -5.07
N LEU A 179 -12.15 -0.26 -4.09
CA LEU A 179 -12.18 1.19 -4.30
C LEU A 179 -10.78 1.81 -4.28
N GLN A 180 -9.92 1.33 -3.37
CA GLN A 180 -8.57 1.86 -3.14
C GLN A 180 -7.67 1.79 -4.37
N PHE A 181 -7.68 0.68 -5.09
CA PHE A 181 -6.76 0.42 -6.22
C PHE A 181 -7.41 0.66 -7.60
N ALA A 182 -8.60 1.24 -7.63
CA ALA A 182 -9.32 1.54 -8.88
C ALA A 182 -8.60 2.63 -9.69
N LEU A 183 -8.06 3.65 -9.03
CA LEU A 183 -7.31 4.73 -9.67
C LEU A 183 -6.07 4.17 -10.37
N GLY A 184 -5.26 3.39 -9.66
CA GLY A 184 -4.06 2.77 -10.21
C GLY A 184 -4.36 1.87 -11.40
N ALA A 185 -5.43 1.06 -11.34
CA ALA A 185 -5.83 0.20 -12.46
C ALA A 185 -6.20 1.01 -13.71
N VAL A 186 -6.95 2.10 -13.55
CA VAL A 186 -7.32 2.99 -14.66
C VAL A 186 -6.08 3.67 -15.24
N LEU A 187 -5.19 4.19 -14.39
CA LEU A 187 -3.93 4.80 -14.83
C LEU A 187 -3.06 3.80 -15.59
N ALA A 188 -2.90 2.57 -15.08
CA ALA A 188 -2.13 1.51 -15.73
C ALA A 188 -2.68 1.16 -17.12
N ILE A 189 -4.00 1.06 -17.26
CA ILE A 189 -4.64 0.74 -18.54
C ILE A 189 -4.47 1.87 -19.56
N ILE A 190 -4.62 3.13 -19.13
CA ILE A 190 -4.46 4.28 -20.02
C ILE A 190 -3.03 4.40 -20.50
N VAL A 191 -2.06 4.30 -19.57
CA VAL A 191 -0.67 4.68 -19.83
C VAL A 191 0.21 3.50 -20.26
N LEU A 192 -0.02 2.31 -19.70
CA LEU A 192 0.79 1.12 -19.97
C LEU A 192 0.13 0.17 -20.98
N GLY A 193 -1.21 0.17 -21.03
CA GLY A 193 -2.06 -0.73 -21.82
C GLY A 193 -2.17 -0.41 -23.31
N GLY A 194 -1.07 -0.02 -23.97
CA GLY A 194 -1.06 0.33 -25.40
C GLY A 194 -1.66 -0.75 -26.32
N ALA A 195 -1.49 -2.03 -25.98
CA ALA A 195 -2.05 -3.16 -26.74
C ALA A 195 -3.60 -3.21 -26.73
N LEU A 196 -4.28 -2.50 -25.83
CA LEU A 196 -5.74 -2.45 -25.77
C LEU A 196 -6.32 -1.53 -26.85
N GLU A 197 -5.60 -0.48 -27.26
CA GLU A 197 -6.03 0.50 -28.25
C GLU A 197 -7.46 1.02 -27.98
N SER A 198 -8.42 0.77 -28.88
CA SER A 198 -9.83 1.14 -28.74
C SER A 198 -10.58 0.39 -27.63
N ALA A 199 -10.03 -0.72 -27.13
CA ALA A 199 -10.61 -1.55 -26.08
C ALA A 199 -10.27 -1.08 -24.65
N GLN A 200 -9.47 -0.02 -24.47
CA GLN A 200 -9.09 0.50 -23.15
C GLN A 200 -10.28 0.72 -22.20
N ARG A 201 -11.40 1.25 -22.70
CA ARG A 201 -12.62 1.44 -21.89
C ARG A 201 -13.19 0.13 -21.34
N ARG A 202 -13.21 -0.91 -22.18
CA ARG A 202 -13.66 -2.26 -21.77
C ARG A 202 -12.68 -2.88 -20.79
N GLY A 203 -11.38 -2.72 -21.02
CA GLY A 203 -10.35 -3.14 -20.08
C GLY A 203 -10.51 -2.48 -18.71
N ALA A 204 -10.75 -1.17 -18.67
CA ALA A 204 -10.98 -0.44 -17.42
C ALA A 204 -12.22 -0.92 -16.67
N LEU A 205 -13.32 -1.16 -17.37
CA LEU A 205 -14.53 -1.73 -16.78
C LEU A 205 -14.27 -3.14 -16.22
N LEU A 206 -13.60 -4.02 -16.98
CA LEU A 206 -13.26 -5.36 -16.50
C LEU A 206 -12.36 -5.35 -15.26
N ALA A 207 -11.44 -4.39 -15.19
CA ALA A 207 -10.50 -4.27 -14.07
C ALA A 207 -11.12 -3.67 -12.80
N VAL A 208 -12.07 -2.73 -12.94
CA VAL A 208 -12.60 -1.94 -11.81
C VAL A 208 -13.98 -2.40 -11.36
N THR A 209 -14.89 -2.68 -12.30
CA THR A 209 -16.30 -2.97 -11.99
C THR A 209 -16.48 -4.16 -11.05
N PRO A 210 -15.75 -5.30 -11.18
CA PRO A 210 -15.91 -6.41 -10.23
C PRO A 210 -15.61 -6.02 -8.78
N GLY A 211 -14.54 -5.25 -8.53
CA GLY A 211 -14.20 -4.74 -7.20
C GLY A 211 -15.26 -3.80 -6.64
N VAL A 212 -15.73 -2.84 -7.46
CA VAL A 212 -16.80 -1.90 -7.07
C VAL A 212 -18.10 -2.63 -6.74
N ILE A 213 -18.48 -3.63 -7.53
CA ILE A 213 -19.66 -4.47 -7.27
C ILE A 213 -19.48 -5.24 -5.96
N SER A 214 -18.33 -5.88 -5.73
CA SER A 214 -18.05 -6.57 -4.46
C SER A 214 -18.17 -5.63 -3.27
N THR A 215 -17.62 -4.41 -3.35
CA THR A 215 -17.73 -3.42 -2.27
C THR A 215 -19.19 -3.03 -2.05
N ALA A 216 -19.95 -2.78 -3.11
CA ALA A 216 -21.37 -2.45 -3.02
C ALA A 216 -22.19 -3.60 -2.41
N VAL A 217 -21.88 -4.85 -2.76
CA VAL A 217 -22.52 -6.04 -2.20
C VAL A 217 -22.22 -6.17 -0.71
N VAL A 218 -20.97 -5.99 -0.29
CA VAL A 218 -20.59 -5.99 1.13
C VAL A 218 -21.31 -4.86 1.89
N ALA A 219 -21.39 -3.66 1.32
CA ALA A 219 -22.03 -2.52 1.96
C ALA A 219 -23.56 -2.65 2.04
N ALA A 220 -24.20 -3.29 1.07
CA ALA A 220 -25.66 -3.42 1.00
C ALA A 220 -26.22 -4.67 1.70
N PHE A 221 -25.47 -5.77 1.66
CA PHE A 221 -25.92 -7.08 2.16
C PHE A 221 -25.11 -7.59 3.36
N GLY A 222 -24.05 -6.88 3.77
CA GLY A 222 -23.31 -7.19 4.98
C GLY A 222 -24.20 -7.04 6.21
N ARG A 223 -24.13 -8.00 7.13
CA ARG A 223 -24.80 -7.90 8.42
C ARG A 223 -24.10 -6.88 9.32
N HIS A 224 -24.91 -6.16 10.09
CA HIS A 224 -24.52 -5.07 10.98
C HIS A 224 -25.04 -5.25 12.41
N ASP A 225 -25.27 -6.49 12.83
CA ASP A 225 -25.91 -6.87 14.10
C ASP A 225 -25.24 -8.11 14.72
N VAL A 226 -23.93 -8.23 14.49
CA VAL A 226 -23.16 -9.45 14.70
C VAL A 226 -21.98 -9.27 15.65
N ALA A 227 -21.72 -8.05 16.15
CA ALA A 227 -20.53 -7.78 16.96
C ALA A 227 -20.47 -8.64 18.22
N SER A 228 -21.60 -8.85 18.90
CA SER A 228 -21.65 -9.67 20.13
C SER A 228 -21.34 -11.15 19.86
N GLN A 229 -21.85 -11.69 18.75
CA GLN A 229 -21.63 -13.07 18.33
C GLN A 229 -20.18 -13.26 17.88
N LEU A 230 -19.64 -12.32 17.09
CA LEU A 230 -18.25 -12.34 16.67
C LEU A 230 -17.30 -12.23 17.87
N CYS A 231 -17.57 -11.32 18.81
CA CYS A 231 -16.79 -11.19 20.04
C CYS A 231 -16.70 -12.51 20.81
N ALA A 232 -17.81 -13.25 20.94
CA ALA A 232 -17.83 -14.55 21.61
C ALA A 232 -16.94 -15.62 20.95
N THR A 233 -16.56 -15.44 19.68
CA THR A 233 -15.68 -16.36 18.94
C THR A 233 -14.21 -15.95 18.96
N VAL A 234 -13.90 -14.74 19.42
CA VAL A 234 -12.51 -14.26 19.51
C VAL A 234 -11.77 -15.01 20.62
N PRO A 235 -10.61 -15.62 20.36
CA PRO A 235 -9.87 -16.36 21.38
C PRO A 235 -9.15 -15.43 22.37
N HIS A 236 -9.14 -15.79 23.65
CA HIS A 236 -8.30 -15.15 24.65
C HIS A 236 -6.82 -15.49 24.45
N HIS A 237 -5.95 -14.49 24.61
CA HIS A 237 -4.50 -14.66 24.59
C HIS A 237 -3.82 -13.37 25.05
N ALA A 238 -2.87 -13.49 25.98
CA ALA A 238 -2.05 -12.36 26.37
C ALA A 238 -1.09 -12.00 25.23
N MET A 239 -1.18 -10.77 24.74
CA MET A 239 -0.35 -10.27 23.65
C MET A 239 0.35 -8.96 24.02
N PRO A 240 1.57 -8.74 23.50
CA PRO A 240 2.23 -7.45 23.60
C PRO A 240 1.40 -6.35 22.92
N ASN A 241 1.15 -5.26 23.62
CA ASN A 241 0.44 -4.09 23.10
C ASN A 241 1.23 -2.81 23.42
N PRO A 242 2.11 -2.35 22.52
CA PRO A 242 2.89 -1.13 22.75
C PRO A 242 2.00 0.12 22.87
N PHE A 243 0.80 0.14 22.28
CA PHE A 243 -0.10 1.30 22.35
C PHE A 243 -0.80 1.46 23.69
N ALA A 244 -0.80 0.44 24.55
CA ALA A 244 -1.28 0.59 25.92
C ALA A 244 -0.38 1.52 26.76
N THR A 245 0.87 1.74 26.36
CA THR A 245 1.85 2.55 27.11
C THR A 245 2.47 3.68 26.28
N VAL A 246 2.62 3.50 24.97
CA VAL A 246 3.19 4.48 24.05
C VAL A 246 2.10 5.40 23.51
N THR A 247 1.94 6.55 24.17
CA THR A 247 0.98 7.61 23.80
C THR A 247 1.66 8.88 23.29
N SER A 248 2.99 8.94 23.34
CA SER A 248 3.80 10.09 22.95
C SER A 248 5.23 9.68 22.55
N PRO A 249 5.98 10.54 21.83
CA PRO A 249 7.40 10.28 21.52
C PRO A 249 8.26 10.04 22.77
N GLU A 250 7.95 10.71 23.89
CA GLU A 250 8.66 10.51 25.15
C GLU A 250 8.39 9.14 25.76
N THR A 251 7.13 8.67 25.71
CA THR A 251 6.78 7.34 26.21
C THR A 251 7.31 6.23 25.31
N LEU A 252 7.44 6.48 23.99
CA LEU A 252 8.17 5.60 23.08
C LEU A 252 9.65 5.49 23.45
N LEU A 253 10.32 6.62 23.72
CA LEU A 253 11.73 6.63 24.16
C LEU A 253 11.92 5.88 25.48
N ARG A 254 11.07 6.12 26.47
CA ARG A 254 11.09 5.38 27.75
C ARG A 254 10.85 3.89 27.52
N PHE A 255 9.87 3.55 26.70
CA PHE A 255 9.57 2.17 26.34
C PHE A 255 10.78 1.46 25.67
N MET A 256 11.48 2.14 24.75
CA MET A 256 12.69 1.59 24.11
C MET A 256 13.84 1.35 25.11
N ILE A 257 13.92 2.15 26.18
CA ILE A 257 14.94 2.03 27.23
C ILE A 257 14.57 0.95 28.25
N ASP A 258 13.31 0.96 28.71
CA ASP A 258 12.84 0.12 29.81
C ASP A 258 12.42 -1.29 29.35
N GLY A 259 12.11 -1.47 28.06
CA GLY A 259 11.85 -2.77 27.42
C GLY A 259 10.59 -3.50 27.90
N ARG A 260 9.74 -2.87 28.72
CA ARG A 260 8.53 -3.50 29.27
C ARG A 260 7.34 -3.35 28.32
N LEU A 261 7.04 -4.42 27.60
CA LEU A 261 5.79 -4.54 26.83
C LEU A 261 4.62 -4.74 27.78
N SER A 262 3.69 -3.78 27.79
CA SER A 262 2.38 -4.00 28.39
C SER A 262 1.70 -5.14 27.66
N GLN A 263 1.12 -6.06 28.44
CA GLN A 263 0.34 -7.16 27.90
C GLN A 263 -1.14 -6.76 27.96
N THR A 264 -1.87 -7.04 26.90
CA THR A 264 -3.33 -6.92 26.88
C THR A 264 -3.90 -8.27 26.45
N ASP A 265 -5.04 -8.65 27.02
CA ASP A 265 -5.77 -9.80 26.50
C ASP A 265 -6.37 -9.45 25.12
N TYR A 266 -6.06 -10.28 24.13
CA TYR A 266 -6.45 -10.06 22.74
C TYR A 266 -7.97 -10.00 22.58
N HIS A 267 -8.71 -10.91 23.22
CA HIS A 267 -10.17 -10.92 23.17
C HIS A 267 -10.73 -9.61 23.73
N ASP A 268 -10.32 -9.22 24.94
CA ASP A 268 -10.81 -7.98 25.56
C ASP A 268 -10.53 -6.74 24.70
N TRP A 269 -9.32 -6.67 24.13
CA TRP A 269 -8.93 -5.56 23.27
C TRP A 269 -9.72 -5.51 21.97
N VAL A 270 -9.88 -6.65 21.28
CA VAL A 270 -10.63 -6.75 20.01
C VAL A 270 -12.11 -6.49 20.23
N CYS A 271 -12.71 -7.07 21.27
CA CYS A 271 -14.11 -6.88 21.61
C CYS A 271 -14.43 -5.44 22.01
N ARG A 272 -13.48 -4.72 22.61
CA ARG A 272 -13.66 -3.31 22.96
C ARG A 272 -13.44 -2.36 21.78
N ASN A 273 -12.40 -2.58 20.98
CA ASN A 273 -11.92 -1.59 20.01
C ASN A 273 -12.32 -1.89 18.55
N VAL A 274 -12.56 -3.15 18.22
CA VAL A 274 -12.74 -3.59 16.82
C VAL A 274 -14.15 -4.10 16.58
N MET A 275 -14.64 -5.03 17.41
CA MET A 275 -15.95 -5.66 17.24
C MET A 275 -17.11 -4.67 17.14
N PRO A 276 -17.18 -3.57 17.92
CA PRO A 276 -18.28 -2.61 17.81
C PRO A 276 -18.42 -2.00 16.40
N ASN A 277 -17.34 -1.95 15.62
CA ASN A 277 -17.39 -1.45 14.24
C ASN A 277 -18.12 -2.39 13.27
N TYR A 278 -18.40 -3.63 13.67
CA TYR A 278 -19.20 -4.55 12.86
C TYR A 278 -20.70 -4.27 12.98
N ASP A 279 -21.15 -3.55 14.01
CA ASP A 279 -22.53 -3.10 14.11
C ASP A 279 -22.77 -1.74 13.41
N ASN A 280 -21.69 -1.06 13.01
CA ASN A 280 -21.79 0.22 12.32
C ASN A 280 -22.24 0.02 10.86
N GLY A 281 -23.36 0.66 10.51
CA GLY A 281 -23.70 0.92 9.12
C GLY A 281 -22.83 2.03 8.50
N VAL A 282 -23.06 2.35 7.22
CA VAL A 282 -22.32 3.41 6.52
C VAL A 282 -22.47 4.78 7.22
N GLY A 283 -23.69 5.11 7.66
CA GLY A 283 -23.96 6.37 8.34
C GLY A 283 -23.22 6.51 9.67
N ASP A 284 -23.15 5.42 10.44
CA ASP A 284 -22.43 5.40 11.72
C ASP A 284 -20.92 5.51 11.50
N ALA A 285 -20.38 4.82 10.50
CA ALA A 285 -18.97 4.94 10.12
C ALA A 285 -18.58 6.39 9.76
N ILE A 286 -19.43 7.10 9.01
CA ILE A 286 -19.23 8.52 8.68
C ILE A 286 -19.23 9.38 9.96
N ARG A 287 -20.16 9.11 10.88
CA ARG A 287 -20.23 9.82 12.16
C ARG A 287 -18.97 9.57 12.99
N THR A 288 -18.47 8.34 13.03
CA THR A 288 -17.21 7.98 13.70
C THR A 288 -16.02 8.75 13.13
N VAL A 289 -15.91 8.89 11.82
CA VAL A 289 -14.87 9.73 11.20
C VAL A 289 -15.03 11.20 11.60
N GLY A 290 -16.26 11.70 11.64
CA GLY A 290 -16.55 13.06 12.12
C GLY A 290 -16.09 13.32 13.55
N HIS A 291 -16.15 12.31 14.43
CA HIS A 291 -15.73 12.41 15.83
C HIS A 291 -14.22 12.54 16.04
N ILE A 292 -13.39 12.20 15.05
CA ILE A 292 -11.93 12.45 15.07
C ILE A 292 -11.63 13.95 15.13
N GLY A 293 -12.53 14.77 14.60
CA GLY A 293 -12.42 16.22 14.56
C GLY A 293 -11.64 16.73 13.35
N ALA A 294 -12.02 17.94 12.91
CA ALA A 294 -11.48 18.54 11.69
C ALA A 294 -9.95 18.74 11.72
N LEU A 295 -9.37 18.99 12.89
CA LEU A 295 -7.93 19.22 13.03
C LEU A 295 -7.12 17.96 12.68
N GLY A 296 -7.43 16.80 13.29
CA GLY A 296 -6.72 15.56 13.05
C GLY A 296 -6.79 15.12 11.58
N LEU A 297 -7.99 15.21 11.00
CA LEU A 297 -8.22 14.91 9.58
C LEU A 297 -7.46 15.87 8.66
N THR A 298 -7.46 17.17 8.96
CA THR A 298 -6.75 18.18 8.15
C THR A 298 -5.23 17.97 8.20
N VAL A 299 -4.66 17.72 9.39
CA VAL A 299 -3.21 17.46 9.51
C VAL A 299 -2.82 16.17 8.76
N SER A 300 -3.64 15.11 8.88
CA SER A 300 -3.44 13.87 8.12
C SER A 300 -3.51 14.08 6.61
N LEU A 301 -4.46 14.90 6.15
CA LEU A 301 -4.59 15.27 4.74
C LEU A 301 -3.36 16.00 4.24
N ILE A 302 -2.92 17.04 4.95
CA ILE A 302 -1.76 17.85 4.55
C ILE A 302 -0.49 17.01 4.54
N PHE A 303 -0.25 16.21 5.58
CA PHE A 303 0.93 15.37 5.70
C PHE A 303 0.98 14.31 4.60
N GLY A 304 -0.12 13.58 4.38
CA GLY A 304 -0.20 12.58 3.31
C GLY A 304 -0.07 13.21 1.92
N ALA A 305 -0.73 14.34 1.65
CA ALA A 305 -0.64 15.02 0.37
C ALA A 305 0.78 15.53 0.09
N ALA A 306 1.45 16.08 1.10
CA ALA A 306 2.85 16.49 1.00
C ALA A 306 3.78 15.30 0.69
N ALA A 307 3.57 14.16 1.37
CA ALA A 307 4.34 12.94 1.10
C ALA A 307 4.14 12.42 -0.33
N VAL A 308 2.91 12.43 -0.84
CA VAL A 308 2.60 12.05 -2.22
C VAL A 308 3.28 13.02 -3.21
N ALA A 309 3.16 14.33 -2.97
CA ALA A 309 3.77 15.35 -3.83
C ALA A 309 5.30 15.21 -3.90
N VAL A 310 5.97 15.09 -2.75
CA VAL A 310 7.43 14.89 -2.67
C VAL A 310 7.84 13.59 -3.34
N THR A 311 7.07 12.52 -3.18
CA THR A 311 7.32 11.23 -3.82
C THR A 311 7.26 11.33 -5.34
N LEU A 312 6.17 11.85 -5.89
CA LEU A 312 6.00 11.97 -7.34
C LEU A 312 7.01 12.95 -7.95
N TRP A 313 7.27 14.08 -7.29
CA TRP A 313 8.28 15.03 -7.72
C TRP A 313 9.68 14.38 -7.73
N GLY A 314 10.06 13.73 -6.62
CA GLY A 314 11.34 13.04 -6.51
C GLY A 314 11.51 11.97 -7.58
N LEU A 315 10.47 11.16 -7.82
CA LEU A 315 10.48 10.16 -8.90
C LEU A 315 10.64 10.80 -10.29
N GLY A 316 10.02 11.95 -10.55
CA GLY A 316 10.19 12.69 -11.79
C GLY A 316 11.63 13.17 -12.00
N GLU A 317 12.23 13.77 -10.97
CA GLU A 317 13.62 14.24 -11.03
C GLU A 317 14.64 13.09 -11.19
N LEU A 318 14.43 11.99 -10.46
CA LEU A 318 15.29 10.80 -10.50
C LEU A 318 15.19 10.08 -11.85
N SER A 319 13.97 9.88 -12.36
CA SER A 319 13.75 9.25 -13.66
C SER A 319 14.12 10.15 -14.84
N GLY A 320 14.09 11.47 -14.66
CA GLY A 320 14.25 12.45 -15.73
C GLY A 320 12.97 12.68 -16.56
N VAL A 321 11.88 11.97 -16.23
CA VAL A 321 10.59 12.09 -16.92
C VAL A 321 9.71 13.07 -16.15
N SER A 322 9.18 14.07 -16.85
CA SER A 322 8.36 15.09 -16.19
C SER A 322 6.96 14.54 -15.83
N LEU A 323 6.43 14.95 -14.67
CA LEU A 323 5.05 14.65 -14.29
C LEU A 323 4.03 15.27 -15.27
N ARG A 324 4.41 16.35 -15.95
CA ARG A 324 3.58 16.95 -17.00
C ARG A 324 3.42 15.98 -18.18
N THR A 325 4.48 15.33 -18.63
CA THR A 325 4.42 14.33 -19.71
C THR A 325 3.49 13.17 -19.34
N PHE A 326 3.53 12.73 -18.07
CA PHE A 326 2.59 11.73 -17.57
C PHE A 326 1.14 12.25 -17.59
N ALA A 327 0.88 13.47 -17.14
CA ALA A 327 -0.45 14.08 -17.18
C ALA A 327 -0.96 14.30 -18.62
N GLU A 328 -0.09 14.65 -19.55
CA GLU A 328 -0.40 14.77 -20.98
C GLU A 328 -0.80 13.41 -21.58
N ALA A 329 -0.19 12.30 -21.14
CA ALA A 329 -0.60 10.95 -21.54
C ALA A 329 -2.01 10.57 -21.04
N LEU A 330 -2.53 11.27 -20.02
CA LEU A 330 -3.90 11.11 -19.52
C LEU A 330 -4.90 12.05 -20.23
N HIS A 331 -4.40 12.99 -21.04
CA HIS A 331 -5.23 13.96 -21.73
C HIS A 331 -6.22 13.28 -22.67
N GLY A 332 -7.48 13.73 -22.67
CA GLY A 332 -8.57 13.06 -23.40
C GLY A 332 -9.17 11.81 -22.71
N ARG A 333 -8.60 11.37 -21.57
CA ARG A 333 -9.13 10.28 -20.73
C ARG A 333 -9.47 10.72 -19.30
N MET A 334 -9.39 12.03 -19.00
CA MET A 334 -9.58 12.57 -17.65
C MET A 334 -10.91 12.20 -17.00
N ALA A 335 -12.00 12.03 -17.76
CA ALA A 335 -13.27 11.56 -17.20
C ALA A 335 -13.16 10.21 -16.48
N TRP A 336 -12.35 9.28 -17.01
CA TRP A 336 -12.11 7.98 -16.37
C TRP A 336 -11.22 8.11 -15.12
N VAL A 337 -10.21 8.98 -15.18
CA VAL A 337 -9.34 9.28 -14.03
C VAL A 337 -10.15 9.91 -12.91
N THR A 338 -11.01 10.88 -13.22
CA THR A 338 -11.91 11.52 -12.26
C THR A 338 -12.91 10.53 -11.69
N ALA A 339 -13.53 9.68 -12.52
CA ALA A 339 -14.45 8.64 -12.03
C ALA A 339 -13.74 7.67 -11.07
N ALA A 340 -12.52 7.23 -11.39
CA ALA A 340 -11.74 6.36 -10.52
C ALA A 340 -11.31 7.06 -9.22
N LEU A 341 -10.96 8.34 -9.28
CA LEU A 341 -10.65 9.15 -8.09
C LEU A 341 -11.86 9.29 -7.17
N LEU A 342 -13.07 9.50 -7.74
CA LEU A 342 -14.31 9.59 -6.98
C LEU A 342 -14.66 8.28 -6.26
N LEU A 343 -14.23 7.12 -6.78
CA LEU A 343 -14.42 5.84 -6.10
C LEU A 343 -13.66 5.74 -4.77
N VAL A 344 -12.63 6.56 -4.55
CA VAL A 344 -11.87 6.58 -3.30
C VAL A 344 -12.59 7.38 -2.21
N VAL A 345 -13.51 8.28 -2.57
CA VAL A 345 -14.22 9.16 -1.62
C VAL A 345 -14.91 8.39 -0.50
N PRO A 346 -15.68 7.31 -0.75
CA PRO A 346 -16.27 6.50 0.32
C PRO A 346 -15.25 6.02 1.36
N VAL A 347 -14.03 5.67 0.94
CA VAL A 347 -12.96 5.19 1.85
C VAL A 347 -12.55 6.28 2.85
N PHE A 348 -12.45 7.54 2.39
CA PHE A 348 -12.16 8.68 3.25
C PHE A 348 -13.34 9.03 4.17
N LEU A 349 -14.57 8.86 3.69
CA LEU A 349 -15.77 9.15 4.46
C LEU A 349 -15.99 8.13 5.58
N THR A 350 -15.62 6.87 5.38
CA THR A 350 -15.87 5.79 6.35
C THR A 350 -14.64 5.33 7.13
N GLY A 351 -13.45 5.88 6.86
CA GLY A 351 -12.20 5.52 7.54
C GLY A 351 -11.36 6.73 7.95
N TYR A 352 -10.84 6.72 9.18
CA TYR A 352 -10.10 7.85 9.76
C TYR A 352 -8.60 7.89 9.43
N ASP A 353 -8.05 6.83 8.82
CA ASP A 353 -6.62 6.71 8.51
C ASP A 353 -6.21 7.46 7.22
N TRP A 354 -6.45 8.77 7.18
CA TRP A 354 -6.32 9.57 5.96
C TRP A 354 -4.88 9.62 5.40
N THR A 355 -3.85 9.64 6.26
CA THR A 355 -2.45 9.60 5.81
C THR A 355 -2.16 8.30 5.06
N ARG A 356 -2.66 7.18 5.58
CA ARG A 356 -2.55 5.87 4.96
C ARG A 356 -3.33 5.81 3.64
N TRP A 357 -4.54 6.33 3.57
CA TRP A 357 -5.31 6.38 2.31
C TRP A 357 -4.58 7.18 1.24
N LEU A 358 -3.96 8.30 1.60
CA LEU A 358 -3.12 9.07 0.69
C LEU A 358 -1.85 8.32 0.29
N THR A 359 -1.29 7.51 1.19
CA THR A 359 -0.13 6.65 0.87
C THR A 359 -0.49 5.58 -0.16
N ILE A 360 -1.68 4.96 -0.05
CA ILE A 360 -2.20 4.01 -1.04
C ILE A 360 -2.50 4.69 -2.37
N MET A 361 -3.14 5.88 -2.36
CA MET A 361 -3.30 6.66 -3.59
C MET A 361 -1.96 7.07 -4.22
N GLY A 362 -0.98 7.39 -3.37
CA GLY A 362 0.39 7.66 -3.79
C GLY A 362 1.01 6.44 -4.47
N PHE A 363 0.80 5.24 -3.93
CA PHE A 363 1.20 3.97 -4.53
C PHE A 363 0.58 3.77 -5.91
N ASP A 364 -0.74 3.96 -6.04
CA ASP A 364 -1.49 3.83 -7.30
C ASP A 364 -0.88 4.67 -8.43
N VAL A 365 -0.58 5.93 -8.14
CA VAL A 365 0.01 6.84 -9.13
C VAL A 365 1.49 6.53 -9.35
N ALA A 366 2.25 6.33 -8.28
CA ALA A 366 3.71 6.21 -8.34
C ALA A 366 4.16 4.94 -9.04
N ILE A 367 3.54 3.78 -8.80
CA ILE A 367 3.91 2.53 -9.48
C ILE A 367 3.68 2.65 -10.98
N VAL A 368 2.53 3.20 -11.39
CA VAL A 368 2.24 3.41 -12.82
C VAL A 368 3.20 4.44 -13.43
N PHE A 369 3.50 5.52 -12.71
CA PHE A 369 4.46 6.53 -13.14
C PHE A 369 5.88 5.95 -13.30
N ILE A 370 6.35 5.15 -12.34
CA ILE A 370 7.66 4.49 -12.39
C ILE A 370 7.77 3.61 -13.64
N LEU A 371 6.74 2.80 -13.92
CA LEU A 371 6.71 1.91 -15.08
C LEU A 371 6.59 2.69 -16.40
N PHE A 372 5.80 3.77 -16.41
CA PHE A 372 5.72 4.69 -17.54
C PHE A 372 7.09 5.31 -17.84
N ALA A 373 7.75 5.85 -16.82
CA ALA A 373 9.06 6.47 -16.95
C ALA A 373 10.14 5.47 -17.38
N ALA A 374 10.01 4.19 -16.98
CA ALA A 374 10.93 3.13 -17.39
C ALA A 374 10.93 2.83 -18.90
N ARG A 375 9.88 3.24 -19.64
CA ARG A 375 9.80 3.16 -21.12
C ARG A 375 10.42 4.36 -21.82
N GLY A 376 10.56 5.49 -21.14
CA GLY A 376 11.05 6.73 -21.72
C GLY A 376 12.57 6.68 -21.97
N PRO A 377 13.08 7.31 -23.04
CA PRO A 377 14.52 7.39 -23.28
C PRO A 377 15.27 8.22 -22.22
N GLU A 378 14.57 9.08 -21.47
CA GLU A 378 15.14 9.97 -20.45
C GLU A 378 15.80 9.18 -19.32
N ILE A 379 15.22 8.03 -18.95
CA ILE A 379 15.73 7.20 -17.86
C ILE A 379 17.05 6.51 -18.24
N ASP A 380 17.38 6.41 -19.53
CA ASP A 380 18.65 5.84 -20.00
C ASP A 380 19.79 6.87 -20.03
N GLN A 381 19.48 8.15 -19.87
CA GLN A 381 20.45 9.23 -19.90
C GLN A 381 21.27 9.33 -18.59
N GLN A 382 22.48 9.87 -18.69
CA GLN A 382 23.31 10.09 -17.51
C GLN A 382 22.67 11.14 -16.58
N PRO A 383 22.66 10.90 -15.26
CA PRO A 383 22.13 11.87 -14.31
C PRO A 383 23.07 13.08 -14.19
N ALA A 384 22.50 14.27 -14.02
CA ALA A 384 23.28 15.45 -13.67
C ALA A 384 23.82 15.31 -12.23
N PRO A 385 24.95 15.95 -11.88
CA PRO A 385 25.48 15.93 -10.50
C PRO A 385 24.47 16.42 -9.44
N LYS A 386 23.57 17.33 -9.83
CA LYS A 386 22.47 17.81 -8.98
C LYS A 386 21.47 16.68 -8.65
N THR A 387 21.16 15.82 -9.61
CA THR A 387 20.25 14.67 -9.45
C THR A 387 20.80 13.67 -8.46
N LEU A 388 22.12 13.40 -8.47
CA LEU A 388 22.74 12.52 -7.49
C LEU A 388 22.67 13.08 -6.06
N ARG A 389 22.88 14.39 -5.88
CA ARG A 389 22.71 15.04 -4.57
C ARG A 389 21.25 14.96 -4.10
N LEU A 390 20.31 15.21 -5.01
CA LEU A 390 18.89 15.09 -4.71
C LEU A 390 18.53 13.66 -4.31
N PHE A 391 19.05 12.64 -4.99
CA PHE A 391 18.85 11.24 -4.63
C PHE A 391 19.31 10.94 -3.21
N ILE A 392 20.52 11.38 -2.83
CA ILE A 392 21.01 11.20 -1.46
C ILE A 392 20.11 11.91 -0.45
N LEU A 393 19.65 13.12 -0.77
CA LEU A 393 18.72 13.86 0.08
C LEU A 393 17.38 13.14 0.23
N LEU A 394 16.80 12.63 -0.86
CA LEU A 394 15.54 11.89 -0.85
C LEU A 394 15.67 10.58 -0.07
N VAL A 395 16.73 9.80 -0.32
CA VAL A 395 17.03 8.57 0.42
C VAL A 395 17.14 8.86 1.91
N THR A 396 17.87 9.92 2.29
CA THR A 396 18.03 10.30 3.70
C THR A 396 16.70 10.74 4.31
N ALA A 397 15.95 11.60 3.62
CA ALA A 397 14.66 12.10 4.10
C ALA A 397 13.64 10.98 4.30
N PHE A 398 13.49 10.08 3.33
CA PHE A 398 12.57 8.94 3.42
C PHE A 398 13.02 7.89 4.44
N ALA A 399 14.34 7.71 4.64
CA ALA A 399 14.86 6.83 5.68
C ALA A 399 14.61 7.38 7.10
N LEU A 400 14.63 8.70 7.28
CA LEU A 400 14.41 9.37 8.57
C LEU A 400 12.92 9.58 8.90
N ILE A 401 12.07 9.75 7.89
CA ILE A 401 10.63 9.99 8.05
C ILE A 401 9.87 8.85 7.36
N PRO A 402 9.67 7.70 8.04
CA PRO A 402 8.96 6.56 7.47
C PRO A 402 7.45 6.83 7.44
N VAL A 403 7.00 7.64 6.48
CA VAL A 403 5.59 8.06 6.32
C VAL A 403 4.64 6.87 6.34
N GLY A 404 5.02 5.75 5.74
CA GLY A 404 4.21 4.52 5.71
C GLY A 404 3.88 3.90 7.07
N ALA A 405 4.60 4.29 8.12
CA ALA A 405 4.31 3.87 9.50
C ALA A 405 3.32 4.79 10.21
N VAL A 406 2.89 5.90 9.61
CA VAL A 406 1.97 6.89 10.20
C VAL A 406 0.56 6.68 9.65
N PRO A 407 -0.37 6.05 10.41
CA PRO A 407 -1.73 5.80 9.92
C PRO A 407 -2.56 7.08 9.76
N GLY A 408 -2.37 8.05 10.66
CA GLY A 408 -3.09 9.33 10.71
C GLY A 408 -2.78 10.10 12.00
N PHE A 409 -3.27 11.33 12.09
CA PHE A 409 -3.17 12.19 13.28
C PHE A 409 -4.56 12.34 13.92
N GLY A 410 -4.62 12.23 15.25
CA GLY A 410 -5.86 12.46 16.01
C GLY A 410 -6.79 11.25 16.13
N GLY A 411 -6.34 10.03 15.81
CA GLY A 411 -7.08 8.80 16.09
C GLY A 411 -7.44 8.67 17.58
N PRO A 412 -8.53 7.95 17.94
CA PRO A 412 -8.87 7.74 19.34
C PRO A 412 -7.67 7.15 20.07
N LEU A 413 -7.35 7.72 21.24
CA LEU A 413 -6.36 7.15 22.14
C LEU A 413 -6.83 5.72 22.45
N MET A 414 -6.12 4.72 21.95
CA MET A 414 -6.39 3.31 22.23
C MET A 414 -5.86 2.97 23.63
N ALA A 415 -6.37 3.69 24.64
CA ALA A 415 -6.07 3.52 26.07
C ALA A 415 -7.09 2.60 26.74
#